data_AF-A0A937IK61-F1
#
_entry.id   AF-A0A937IK61-F1
#
_cell.length_a   1.000
_cell.length_b   1.000
_cell.length_c   1.000
_cell.angle_alpha   90.00
_cell.angle_beta   90.00
_cell.angle_gamma   90.00
#
_symmetry.space_group_name_H-M   'P 1'
#
loop_
_entity.id
_entity.type
_entity.pdbx_description
1 polymer ?
#
loop_
_entity_poly.entity_id
_entity_poly.type
_entity_poly.pdbx_seq_one_letter_code
_entity_poly.pdbx_strand_id
1 'polypeptide(L)'
;MSATKTYLSANQLLNDSFQLGTQIINSGFKPTFIVGIWRGGAPVGIAVQEILAFAGIQTDNIAIRTSSYKQGIDQQKGHVEVYGLSYLVKRLTHTDKLLIVDDVFDTGRTIDAVIDRLHKLLRQNIPRDIRIATP
;
A
#
# COMPACT_ATOMS: atom_id res chain seq x y z
N MET A 1 -31.94 -1.34 10.99
CA MET A 1 -31.33 -2.64 10.62
C MET A 1 -30.03 -2.77 11.40
N SER A 2 -29.80 -3.89 12.09
CA SER A 2 -28.49 -4.14 12.72
C SER A 2 -27.50 -4.49 11.61
N ALA A 3 -26.40 -3.74 11.51
CA ALA A 3 -25.36 -4.04 10.53
C ALA A 3 -24.62 -5.33 10.94
N THR A 4 -24.60 -6.32 10.06
CA THR A 4 -23.78 -7.53 10.24
C THR A 4 -22.31 -7.13 10.22
N LYS A 5 -21.61 -7.33 11.34
CA LYS A 5 -20.16 -7.08 11.44
C LYS A 5 -19.41 -8.41 11.33
N THR A 6 -18.48 -8.45 10.38
CA THR A 6 -17.49 -9.53 10.29
C THR A 6 -16.25 -9.10 11.05
N TYR A 7 -15.80 -9.93 12.00
CA TYR A 7 -14.58 -9.69 12.77
C TYR A 7 -13.50 -10.63 12.29
N LEU A 8 -12.32 -10.09 12.01
CA LEU A 8 -11.13 -10.86 11.65
C LEU A 8 -10.27 -11.06 12.89
N SER A 9 -9.76 -12.29 13.08
CA SER A 9 -8.73 -12.54 14.08
C SER A 9 -7.36 -12.07 13.55
N ALA A 10 -6.42 -11.81 14.45
CA ALA A 10 -5.04 -11.48 14.05
C ALA A 10 -4.40 -12.58 13.19
N ASN A 11 -4.64 -13.85 13.54
CA ASN A 11 -4.14 -15.00 12.77
C ASN A 11 -4.77 -15.08 11.37
N GLN A 12 -6.05 -14.72 11.25
CA GLN A 12 -6.72 -14.68 9.95
C GLN A 12 -6.09 -13.61 9.05
N LEU A 13 -5.93 -12.38 9.55
CA LEU A 13 -5.27 -11.30 8.79
C LEU A 13 -3.84 -11.68 8.38
N LEU A 14 -3.08 -12.33 9.27
CA LEU A 14 -1.73 -12.80 8.95
C LEU A 14 -1.73 -13.86 7.84
N ASN A 15 -2.61 -14.86 7.93
CA ASN A 15 -2.73 -15.91 6.92
C ASN A 15 -3.17 -15.33 5.57
N ASP A 16 -4.14 -14.43 5.56
CA ASP A 16 -4.62 -13.77 4.35
C ASP A 16 -3.49 -12.93 3.72
N SER A 17 -2.67 -12.27 4.54
CA SER A 17 -1.48 -11.53 4.07
C SER A 17 -0.40 -12.45 3.48
N PHE A 18 -0.20 -13.65 4.02
CA PHE A 18 0.71 -14.64 3.42
C PHE A 18 0.19 -15.20 2.10
N GLN A 19 -1.13 -15.42 2.01
CA GLN A 19 -1.78 -15.81 0.76
C GLN A 19 -1.64 -14.71 -0.29
N LEU A 20 -1.82 -13.45 0.09
CA LEU A 20 -1.59 -12.30 -0.78
C LEU A 20 -0.14 -12.26 -1.31
N GLY A 21 0.85 -12.46 -0.45
CA GLY A 21 2.26 -12.60 -0.85
C GLY A 21 2.47 -13.72 -1.89
N THR A 22 1.82 -14.86 -1.68
CA THR A 22 1.85 -16.00 -2.62
C THR A 22 1.19 -15.65 -3.96
N GLN A 23 0.07 -14.94 -3.95
CA GLN A 23 -0.60 -14.48 -5.18
C GLN A 23 0.28 -13.51 -5.97
N ILE A 24 0.99 -12.60 -5.29
CA ILE A 24 1.95 -11.70 -5.93
C ILE A 24 3.06 -12.50 -6.63
N ILE A 25 3.65 -13.49 -5.95
CA ILE A 25 4.66 -14.38 -6.55
C ILE A 25 4.11 -15.09 -7.78
N ASN A 26 2.92 -15.69 -7.66
CA ASN A 26 2.29 -16.44 -8.75
C ASN A 26 1.92 -15.57 -9.95
N SER A 27 1.67 -14.27 -9.73
CA SER A 27 1.45 -13.30 -10.82
C SER A 27 2.73 -12.98 -11.62
N GLY A 28 3.90 -13.43 -11.16
CA GLY A 28 5.20 -13.09 -11.74
C GLY A 28 5.68 -11.68 -11.41
N PHE A 29 4.93 -10.92 -10.61
CA PHE A 29 5.33 -9.58 -10.18
C PHE A 29 6.44 -9.66 -9.13
N LYS A 30 7.57 -9.04 -9.43
CA LYS A 30 8.74 -8.95 -8.55
C LYS A 30 8.95 -7.49 -8.16
N PRO A 31 8.27 -6.96 -7.12
CA PRO A 31 8.46 -5.58 -6.70
C PRO A 31 9.91 -5.32 -6.30
N THR A 32 10.36 -4.07 -6.45
CA THR A 32 11.63 -3.60 -5.87
C THR A 32 11.38 -2.77 -4.62
N PHE A 33 10.19 -2.16 -4.50
CA PHE A 33 9.74 -1.42 -3.33
C PHE A 33 8.37 -1.91 -2.85
N ILE A 34 8.20 -1.99 -1.54
CA ILE A 34 6.90 -2.16 -0.87
C ILE A 34 6.62 -0.93 -0.02
N VAL A 35 5.42 -0.38 -0.16
CA VAL A 35 4.92 0.75 0.62
C VAL A 35 3.67 0.32 1.36
N GLY A 36 3.78 0.14 2.67
CA GLY A 36 2.63 -0.12 3.55
C GLY A 36 1.91 1.19 3.90
N ILE A 37 0.60 1.24 3.71
CA ILE A 37 -0.22 2.37 4.17
C ILE A 37 -0.41 2.25 5.68
N TRP A 38 0.28 3.09 6.43
CA TRP A 38 0.16 3.14 7.88
C TRP A 38 -1.23 3.67 8.27
N ARG A 39 -1.97 3.01 9.16
CA ARG A 39 -1.52 1.92 10.06
C ARG A 39 -1.72 0.51 9.50
N GLY A 40 -2.85 0.28 8.86
CA GLY A 40 -3.38 -1.05 8.56
C GLY A 40 -2.52 -1.87 7.60
N GLY A 41 -2.04 -1.24 6.53
CA GLY A 41 -1.14 -1.86 5.56
C GLY A 41 0.25 -2.20 6.09
N ALA A 42 0.67 -1.71 7.27
CA ALA A 42 2.00 -2.02 7.82
C ALA A 42 2.17 -3.51 8.18
N PRO A 43 1.31 -4.15 9.00
CA PRO A 43 1.40 -5.59 9.27
C PRO A 43 1.26 -6.44 8.00
N VAL A 44 0.37 -6.06 7.07
CA VAL A 44 0.21 -6.77 5.78
C VAL A 44 1.48 -6.68 4.95
N GLY A 45 2.08 -5.48 4.84
CA GLY A 45 3.33 -5.25 4.12
C GLY A 45 4.51 -6.06 4.68
N ILE A 46 4.60 -6.20 6.01
CA ILE A 46 5.61 -7.04 6.67
C ILE A 46 5.44 -8.51 6.28
N ALA A 47 4.22 -9.03 6.35
CA ALA A 47 3.94 -10.42 6.00
C ALA A 47 4.20 -10.71 4.50
N VAL A 48 3.80 -9.80 3.61
CA VAL A 48 4.08 -9.89 2.17
C VAL A 48 5.58 -9.86 1.90
N GLN A 49 6.32 -8.96 2.56
CA GLN A 49 7.78 -8.88 2.44
C GLN A 49 8.45 -10.20 2.83
N GLU A 50 8.04 -10.82 3.94
CA GLU A 50 8.61 -12.08 4.41
C GLU A 50 8.42 -13.21 3.38
N ILE A 51 7.22 -13.33 2.81
CA ILE A 51 6.91 -14.33 1.77
C ILE A 51 7.71 -14.09 0.49
N LEU A 52 7.85 -12.82 0.07
CA LEU A 52 8.66 -12.46 -1.09
C LEU A 52 10.14 -12.77 -0.85
N ALA A 53 10.67 -12.44 0.33
CA ALA A 53 12.05 -12.72 0.71
C ALA A 53 12.33 -14.23 0.73
N PHE A 54 11.40 -15.03 1.28
CA PHE A 54 11.46 -16.50 1.24
C PHE A 54 11.55 -17.04 -0.19
N ALA A 55 10.86 -16.42 -1.13
CA ALA A 55 10.92 -16.76 -2.56
C ALA A 55 12.11 -16.15 -3.31
N GLY A 56 13.06 -15.50 -2.62
CA GLY A 56 14.24 -14.88 -3.20
C GLY A 56 13.99 -13.53 -3.88
N ILE A 57 12.83 -12.90 -3.66
CA ILE A 57 12.49 -11.57 -4.17
C ILE A 57 12.79 -10.55 -3.07
N GLN A 58 13.90 -9.84 -3.22
CA GLN A 58 14.32 -8.80 -2.28
C GLN A 58 13.62 -7.47 -2.60
N THR A 59 13.10 -6.82 -1.56
CA THR A 59 12.36 -5.55 -1.67
C THR A 59 12.86 -4.56 -0.62
N ASP A 60 13.01 -3.30 -0.99
CA ASP A 60 13.10 -2.20 -0.03
C ASP A 60 11.68 -1.87 0.49
N ASN A 61 11.54 -1.56 1.77
CA ASN A 61 10.24 -1.46 2.43
C ASN A 61 10.12 -0.23 3.33
N ILE A 62 8.98 0.46 3.24
CA ILE A 62 8.66 1.60 4.10
C ILE A 62 7.16 1.65 4.39
N ALA A 63 6.79 2.24 5.53
CA ALA A 63 5.41 2.60 5.80
C ALA A 63 5.22 4.12 5.64
N ILE A 64 4.12 4.53 5.00
CA ILE A 64 3.75 5.94 4.84
C ILE A 64 2.44 6.22 5.56
N ARG A 65 2.32 7.40 6.18
CA ARG A 65 1.11 7.75 6.94
C ARG A 65 0.17 8.57 6.06
N THR A 66 -1.10 8.21 6.10
CA THR A 66 -2.17 9.04 5.52
C THR A 66 -3.12 9.53 6.60
N SER A 67 -3.70 10.72 6.40
CA SER A 67 -4.81 11.18 7.23
C SER A 67 -5.91 11.77 6.36
N SER A 68 -7.14 11.31 6.57
CA SER A 68 -8.33 11.87 5.91
C SER A 68 -8.92 12.97 6.79
N TYR A 69 -8.99 14.19 6.27
CA TYR A 69 -9.79 15.25 6.88
C TYR A 69 -11.21 15.13 6.34
N LYS A 70 -12.17 14.84 7.23
CA LYS A 70 -13.57 15.13 6.94
C LYS A 70 -13.74 16.64 7.05
N GLN A 71 -13.63 17.36 5.94
CA GLN A 71 -14.20 18.72 5.89
C GLN A 71 -15.71 18.60 6.14
N GLY A 72 -16.28 19.62 6.79
CA GLY A 72 -17.62 19.61 7.39
C GLY A 72 -18.77 19.16 6.48
N ILE A 73 -19.97 19.12 7.07
CA ILE A 73 -21.21 18.45 6.62
C ILE A 73 -21.62 18.68 5.14
N ASP A 74 -21.00 19.62 4.41
CA ASP A 74 -21.46 20.08 3.09
C ASP A 74 -20.43 20.07 1.95
N GLN A 75 -19.22 19.48 2.10
CA GLN A 75 -18.25 19.39 1.00
C GLN A 75 -17.69 17.97 0.80
N GLN A 76 -18.17 17.30 -0.25
CA GLN A 76 -17.94 15.88 -0.56
C GLN A 76 -16.51 15.47 -0.95
N LYS A 77 -15.50 16.35 -0.86
CA LYS A 77 -14.11 15.99 -1.19
C LYS A 77 -13.21 16.07 0.03
N GLY A 78 -13.22 15.00 0.84
CA GLY A 78 -12.27 14.84 1.93
C GLY A 78 -10.84 14.83 1.39
N HIS A 79 -10.03 15.80 1.80
CA HIS A 79 -8.62 15.89 1.43
C HIS A 79 -7.83 14.81 2.21
N VAL A 80 -7.07 13.99 1.49
CA VAL A 80 -6.15 13.01 2.09
C VAL A 80 -4.75 13.60 2.08
N GLU A 81 -4.18 13.78 3.26
CA GLU A 81 -2.79 14.17 3.42
C GLU A 81 -1.90 12.93 3.46
N VAL A 82 -0.72 13.02 2.82
CA VAL A 82 0.26 11.93 2.73
C VAL A 82 1.59 12.37 3.31
N TYR A 83 2.09 11.63 4.29
CA TYR A 83 3.33 11.90 5.02
C TYR A 83 4.33 10.75 4.84
N GLY A 84 5.62 11.06 4.91
CA GLY A 84 6.69 10.05 4.88
C GLY A 84 7.18 9.65 3.48
N LEU A 85 6.80 10.39 2.43
CA LEU A 85 7.25 10.09 1.05
C LEU A 85 8.71 10.45 0.76
N SER A 86 9.41 11.15 1.66
CA SER A 86 10.74 11.70 1.39
C SER A 86 11.78 10.64 1.04
N TYR A 87 11.71 9.45 1.65
CA TYR A 87 12.59 8.33 1.32
C TYR A 87 12.34 7.81 -0.09
N LEU A 88 11.06 7.56 -0.44
CA LEU A 88 10.65 7.13 -1.76
C LEU A 88 11.07 8.12 -2.84
N VAL A 89 10.86 9.42 -2.62
CA VAL A 89 11.24 10.48 -3.56
C VAL A 89 12.75 10.50 -3.84
N LYS A 90 13.58 10.12 -2.86
CA LYS A 90 15.04 10.07 -3.00
C LYS A 90 15.56 8.80 -3.66
N ARG A 91 14.78 7.72 -3.65
CA ARG A 91 15.25 6.36 -3.98
C ARG A 91 14.60 5.78 -5.22
N LEU A 92 13.33 6.07 -5.46
CA LEU A 92 12.59 5.53 -6.60
C LEU A 92 13.09 6.11 -7.92
N THR A 93 13.12 5.22 -8.91
CA THR A 93 13.38 5.51 -10.31
C THR A 93 12.27 4.93 -11.18
N HIS A 94 12.21 5.33 -12.44
CA HIS A 94 11.17 4.86 -13.36
C HIS A 94 11.26 3.36 -13.69
N THR A 95 12.40 2.74 -13.41
CA THR A 95 12.64 1.29 -13.59
C THR A 95 12.24 0.46 -12.38
N ASP A 96 11.97 1.10 -11.24
CA ASP A 96 11.48 0.41 -10.06
C ASP A 96 10.05 -0.12 -10.27
N LYS A 97 9.71 -1.14 -9.49
CA LYS A 97 8.38 -1.76 -9.44
C LYS A 97 7.83 -1.56 -8.04
N LEU A 98 6.83 -0.71 -7.92
CA LEU A 98 6.29 -0.28 -6.64
C LEU A 98 5.03 -1.09 -6.30
N LEU A 99 5.05 -1.75 -5.16
CA LEU A 99 3.87 -2.38 -4.56
C LEU A 99 3.35 -1.52 -3.41
N ILE A 100 2.13 -1.02 -3.51
CA ILE A 100 1.42 -0.34 -2.43
C ILE A 100 0.54 -1.38 -1.73
N VAL A 101 0.66 -1.49 -0.40
CA VAL A 101 -0.05 -2.49 0.40
C VAL A 101 -0.93 -1.80 1.45
N ASP A 102 -2.19 -2.21 1.55
CA ASP A 102 -3.12 -1.78 2.59
C ASP A 102 -3.85 -2.98 3.22
N ASP A 103 -4.48 -2.79 4.38
CA ASP A 103 -5.29 -3.84 5.01
C ASP A 103 -6.70 -3.95 4.43
N VAL A 104 -7.22 -2.87 3.85
CA VAL A 104 -8.53 -2.86 3.20
C VAL A 104 -8.57 -1.88 2.04
N PHE A 105 -9.17 -2.30 0.93
CA PHE A 105 -9.50 -1.41 -0.17
C PHE A 105 -10.99 -1.00 -0.10
N ASP A 106 -11.25 0.22 0.36
CA ASP A 106 -12.60 0.81 0.39
C ASP A 106 -12.82 1.72 -0.83
N THR A 107 -12.87 3.04 -0.64
CA THR A 107 -13.15 4.00 -1.72
C THR A 107 -11.98 4.25 -2.69
N GLY A 108 -10.79 3.67 -2.46
CA GLY A 108 -9.57 3.92 -3.24
C GLY A 108 -8.89 5.29 -3.02
N ARG A 109 -9.59 6.27 -2.44
CA ARG A 109 -9.12 7.66 -2.29
C ARG A 109 -7.76 7.83 -1.63
N THR A 110 -7.44 6.99 -0.64
CA THR A 110 -6.15 7.02 0.05
C THR A 110 -5.02 6.69 -0.91
N ILE A 111 -5.19 5.63 -1.69
CA ILE A 111 -4.18 5.16 -2.64
C ILE A 111 -4.05 6.13 -3.81
N ASP A 112 -5.17 6.66 -4.32
CA ASP A 112 -5.16 7.70 -5.35
C ASP A 112 -4.35 8.92 -4.91
N ALA A 113 -4.58 9.40 -3.68
CA ALA A 113 -3.83 10.54 -3.13
C ALA A 113 -2.32 10.26 -3.02
N VAL A 114 -1.94 9.03 -2.67
CA VAL A 114 -0.53 8.60 -2.63
C VAL A 114 0.08 8.62 -4.03
N ILE A 115 -0.60 7.99 -5.01
CA ILE A 115 -0.13 7.91 -6.40
C ILE A 115 -0.02 9.31 -7.02
N ASP A 116 -1.05 10.15 -6.84
CA ASP A 116 -1.05 11.55 -7.30
C ASP A 116 0.11 12.35 -6.70
N ARG A 117 0.39 12.14 -5.41
CA ARG A 117 1.49 12.83 -4.74
C ARG A 117 2.84 12.34 -5.25
N LEU A 118 3.00 11.05 -5.48
CA LEU A 118 4.21 10.47 -6.09
C LEU A 118 4.42 10.99 -7.51
N HIS A 119 3.38 11.07 -8.35
CA HIS A 119 3.46 11.67 -9.69
C HIS A 119 3.98 13.11 -9.65
N LYS A 120 3.44 13.93 -8.75
CA LYS A 120 3.86 15.34 -8.61
C LYS A 120 5.33 15.47 -8.17
N LEU A 121 5.77 14.60 -7.27
CA LEU A 121 7.10 14.68 -6.65
C LEU A 121 8.20 14.03 -7.51
N LEU A 122 7.93 12.87 -8.10
CA LEU A 122 8.90 12.10 -8.90
C LEU A 122 8.93 12.52 -10.37
N ARG A 123 7.83 13.07 -10.90
CA ARG A 123 7.71 13.48 -12.31
C ARG A 123 8.11 12.32 -13.24
N GLN A 124 9.14 12.50 -14.07
CA GLN A 124 9.62 11.49 -15.01
C GLN A 124 10.29 10.27 -14.34
N ASN A 125 10.65 10.37 -13.05
CA ASN A 125 11.24 9.27 -12.28
C ASN A 125 10.19 8.36 -11.62
N ILE A 126 8.89 8.60 -11.82
CA ILE A 126 7.89 7.73 -11.22
C ILE A 126 8.02 6.29 -11.78
N PRO A 127 7.97 5.24 -10.93
CA PRO A 127 7.90 3.85 -11.37
C PRO A 127 6.85 3.65 -12.46
N ARG A 128 7.20 2.92 -13.52
CA ARG A 128 6.26 2.61 -14.62
C ARG A 128 5.26 1.52 -14.27
N ASP A 129 5.59 0.67 -13.31
CA ASP A 129 4.71 -0.41 -12.83
C ASP A 129 4.46 -0.18 -11.34
N ILE A 130 3.27 0.34 -11.03
CA ILE A 130 2.76 0.55 -9.69
C ILE A 130 1.55 -0.36 -9.53
N ARG A 131 1.57 -1.22 -8.50
CA ARG A 131 0.47 -2.13 -8.19
C ARG A 131 0.00 -1.96 -6.76
N ILE A 132 -1.23 -2.37 -6.54
CA ILE A 132 -1.90 -2.30 -5.24
C ILE A 132 -2.21 -3.73 -4.83
N ALA A 133 -2.00 -4.04 -3.55
CA ALA A 133 -2.34 -5.33 -2.98
C ALA A 133 -3.02 -5.14 -1.62
N THR A 134 -4.16 -5.79 -1.44
CA THR A 134 -4.90 -5.88 -0.17
C THR A 134 -5.39 -7.32 0.01
N PRO A 135 -5.47 -7.84 1.25
CA PRO A 135 -5.99 -9.18 1.52
C PRO A 135 -7.44 -9.37 1.06
#